data_AF-X1VAL4-F1
#
_entry.id   AF-X1VAL4-F1
#
_cell.length_a   1.000
_cell.length_b   1.000
_cell.length_c   1.000
_cell.angle_alpha   90.00
_cell.angle_beta   90.00
_cell.angle_gamma   90.00
#
_symmetry.space_group_name_H-M   'P 1'
#
loop_
_entity.id
_entity.type
_entity.pdbx_description
1 polymer ?
#
loop_
_entity_poly.entity_id
_entity_poly.type
_entity_poly.pdbx_seq_one_letter_code
_entity_poly.pdbx_strand_id
1 'polypeptide(L)'
;LVAAIPLKECIKLPGVRDGSLFRKNVRQFMGLNNRVNKAIKDTIFSDKHRDFFFYHNGITAICDRMELNGNALTLKGLNVVNGCQSLNTILACSEKVKELEDTYILFRFYEIPQRERADRISTSTNFQTAVKPRDLRSNDKRVLNLKRLFEQRYKEGYFITKRGEESPADKDKRHVVNLVDFGKWLISWHSQRPNIAYSETKIFDKYFEQLFKREYDPENVQALNLWMQEIMKGWNS
;
A
#
# COMPACT_ATOMS: atom_id res chain seq x y z
N LEU A 1 2.55 20.34 -14.11
CA LEU A 1 3.26 19.59 -15.15
C LEU A 1 3.53 18.18 -14.67
N VAL A 2 3.40 17.18 -15.55
CA VAL A 2 3.73 15.79 -15.25
C VAL A 2 4.84 15.35 -16.19
N ALA A 3 5.88 14.70 -15.66
CA ALA A 3 7.03 14.28 -16.44
C ALA A 3 7.53 12.90 -15.99
N ALA A 4 8.03 12.10 -16.94
CA ALA A 4 8.81 10.91 -16.65
C ALA A 4 10.29 11.32 -16.55
N ILE A 5 10.88 11.15 -15.37
CA ILE A 5 12.26 11.58 -15.10
C ILE A 5 13.14 10.33 -14.95
N PRO A 6 14.27 10.23 -15.68
CA PRO A 6 15.23 9.15 -15.47
C PRO A 6 15.73 9.12 -14.03
N LEU A 7 15.89 7.94 -13.44
CA LEU A 7 16.39 7.83 -12.06
C LEU A 7 17.79 8.46 -11.90
N LYS A 8 18.64 8.42 -12.94
CA LYS A 8 19.95 9.09 -12.94
C LYS A 8 19.86 10.61 -12.75
N GLU A 9 18.80 11.25 -13.24
CA GLU A 9 18.56 12.68 -13.02
C GLU A 9 18.09 12.96 -11.59
N CYS A 10 17.42 12.01 -10.94
CA CYS A 10 17.01 12.15 -9.54
C CYS A 10 18.20 12.25 -8.57
N ILE A 11 19.33 11.63 -8.90
CA ILE A 11 20.57 11.71 -8.10
C ILE A 11 21.17 13.11 -8.16
N LYS A 12 20.96 13.83 -9.27
CA LYS A 12 21.49 15.19 -9.50
C LYS A 12 20.65 16.27 -8.83
N LEU A 13 19.47 15.93 -8.29
CA LEU A 13 18.60 16.90 -7.63
C LEU A 13 19.30 17.48 -6.38
N PRO A 14 19.46 18.81 -6.31
CA PRO A 14 20.07 19.44 -5.14
C PRO A 14 19.14 19.27 -3.93
N GLY A 15 19.75 19.20 -2.75
CA GLY A 15 19.00 19.18 -1.50
C GLY A 15 18.39 17.83 -1.10
N VAL A 16 18.60 16.76 -1.87
CA VAL A 16 18.22 15.39 -1.45
C VAL A 16 19.16 14.89 -0.35
N ARG A 17 20.48 15.11 -0.49
CA ARG A 17 21.51 14.65 0.45
C ARG A 17 21.43 15.31 1.83
N ASP A 18 21.17 16.61 1.86
CA ASP A 18 21.09 17.40 3.10
C ASP A 18 19.65 17.53 3.64
N GLY A 19 18.67 16.97 2.91
CA GLY A 19 17.25 17.01 3.26
C GLY A 19 16.56 18.36 3.04
N SER A 20 17.26 19.39 2.55
CA SER A 20 16.68 20.73 2.31
C SER A 20 15.53 20.71 1.31
N LEU A 21 15.52 19.77 0.37
CA LEU A 21 14.44 19.56 -0.60
C LEU A 21 13.14 19.06 0.08
N PHE A 22 13.24 18.49 1.28
CA PHE A 22 12.12 17.90 2.01
C PHE A 22 11.62 18.76 3.17
N ARG A 23 12.04 20.02 3.29
CA ARG A 23 11.63 20.91 4.40
C ARG A 23 10.11 21.02 4.58
N LYS A 24 9.37 21.06 3.48
CA LYS A 24 7.90 21.10 3.47
C LYS A 24 7.25 19.72 3.53
N ASN A 25 8.03 18.63 3.62
CA ASN A 25 7.52 17.27 3.71
C ASN A 25 7.23 16.91 5.16
N VAL A 26 6.02 16.44 5.45
CA VAL A 26 5.65 16.01 6.81
C VAL A 26 6.14 14.60 7.14
N ARG A 27 6.66 13.83 6.16
CA ARG A 27 7.24 12.48 6.37
C ARG A 27 8.76 12.50 6.16
N GLN A 28 9.49 12.30 7.24
CA GLN A 28 10.94 12.14 7.22
C GLN A 28 11.37 10.77 6.69
N PHE A 29 12.59 10.65 6.18
CA PHE A 29 13.15 9.40 5.71
C PHE A 29 13.23 8.37 6.85
N MET A 30 12.74 7.14 6.62
CA MET A 30 12.62 6.10 7.66
C MET A 30 13.75 5.05 7.61
N GLY A 31 14.84 5.34 6.90
CA GLY A 31 15.96 4.42 6.72
C GLY A 31 15.69 3.29 5.73
N LEU A 32 16.76 2.68 5.21
CA LEU A 32 16.67 1.66 4.14
C LEU A 32 15.97 0.37 4.58
N ASN A 33 15.88 0.11 5.89
CA ASN A 33 15.26 -1.09 6.42
C ASN A 33 13.73 -1.07 6.44
N ASN A 34 13.11 0.07 6.14
CA ASN A 34 11.66 0.17 5.99
C ASN A 34 11.16 -0.69 4.81
N ARG A 35 10.00 -1.35 4.95
CA ARG A 35 9.41 -2.21 3.92
C ARG A 35 9.28 -1.52 2.56
N VAL A 36 8.87 -0.25 2.54
CA VAL A 36 8.70 0.52 1.29
C VAL A 36 10.06 0.74 0.63
N ASN A 37 11.08 1.10 1.41
CA ASN A 37 12.43 1.35 0.91
C ASN A 37 13.11 0.07 0.42
N LYS A 38 12.87 -1.06 1.10
CA LYS A 38 13.30 -2.38 0.63
C LYS A 38 12.68 -2.71 -0.72
N ALA A 39 11.36 -2.56 -0.87
CA ALA A 39 10.70 -2.82 -2.14
C ALA A 39 11.22 -1.92 -3.28
N ILE A 40 11.47 -0.63 -3.01
CA ILE A 40 12.08 0.30 -3.98
C ILE A 40 13.48 -0.17 -4.37
N LYS A 41 14.30 -0.54 -3.39
CA LYS A 41 15.64 -1.09 -3.62
C LYS A 41 15.56 -2.36 -4.45
N ASP A 42 14.70 -3.31 -4.08
CA ASP A 42 14.56 -4.59 -4.77
C ASP A 42 14.18 -4.38 -6.23
N THR A 43 13.28 -3.44 -6.56
CA THR A 43 12.97 -3.09 -7.95
C THR A 43 14.19 -2.57 -8.70
N ILE A 44 14.99 -1.68 -8.10
CA ILE A 44 16.21 -1.10 -8.71
C ILE A 44 17.25 -2.17 -9.03
N PHE A 45 17.41 -3.17 -8.16
CA PHE A 45 18.39 -4.23 -8.32
C PHE A 45 17.87 -5.44 -9.12
N SER A 46 16.58 -5.49 -9.44
CA SER A 46 15.96 -6.58 -10.21
C SER A 46 16.02 -6.35 -11.73
N ASP A 47 15.82 -7.43 -12.48
CA ASP A 47 15.64 -7.37 -13.94
C ASP A 47 14.37 -6.60 -14.36
N LYS A 48 13.47 -6.30 -13.41
CA LYS A 48 12.23 -5.54 -13.62
C LYS A 48 12.42 -4.04 -13.36
N HIS A 49 13.66 -3.54 -13.33
CA HIS A 49 13.91 -2.12 -13.11
C HIS A 49 13.17 -1.23 -14.11
N ARG A 50 12.92 -1.68 -15.35
CA ARG A 50 12.15 -0.92 -16.36
C ARG A 50 10.69 -0.66 -15.94
N ASP A 51 10.12 -1.52 -15.11
CA ASP A 51 8.76 -1.37 -14.58
C ASP A 51 8.69 -0.42 -13.37
N PHE A 52 9.82 0.16 -12.93
CA PHE A 52 9.88 1.07 -11.78
C PHE A 52 8.86 2.22 -11.90
N PHE A 53 8.62 2.70 -13.12
CA PHE A 53 7.61 3.73 -13.40
C PHE A 53 6.20 3.31 -12.95
N PHE A 54 5.85 2.03 -13.06
CA PHE A 54 4.54 1.49 -12.71
C PHE A 54 4.43 1.06 -11.24
N TYR A 55 5.53 0.60 -10.64
CA TYR A 55 5.51 0.09 -9.26
C TYR A 55 5.55 1.18 -8.19
N HIS A 56 5.83 2.43 -8.58
CA HIS A 56 5.98 3.53 -7.64
C HIS A 56 5.01 4.67 -7.96
N ASN A 57 4.35 5.22 -6.92
CA ASN A 57 3.32 6.27 -7.04
C ASN A 57 3.82 7.60 -7.63
N GLY A 58 5.13 7.72 -7.83
CA GLY A 58 5.79 8.93 -8.29
C GLY A 58 6.14 9.91 -7.17
N ILE A 59 6.73 11.03 -7.56
CA ILE A 59 7.15 12.12 -6.69
C ILE A 59 6.26 13.32 -6.97
N THR A 60 5.83 13.99 -5.90
CA THR A 60 5.13 15.27 -6.00
C THR A 60 6.00 16.38 -5.47
N ALA A 61 6.29 17.35 -6.32
CA ALA A 61 7.08 18.52 -6.02
C ALA A 61 6.29 19.80 -6.28
N ILE A 62 6.51 20.78 -5.42
CA ILE A 62 5.93 22.12 -5.49
C ILE A 62 7.05 23.12 -5.71
N CYS A 63 6.77 24.20 -6.43
CA CYS A 63 7.73 25.25 -6.72
C CYS A 63 7.04 26.61 -6.74
N ASP A 64 7.81 27.67 -6.55
CA ASP A 64 7.29 29.04 -6.56
C ASP A 64 7.05 29.53 -7.99
N ARG A 65 7.89 29.08 -8.94
CA ARG A 65 7.79 29.39 -10.38
C ARG A 65 8.28 28.23 -11.23
N MET A 66 7.58 27.97 -12.33
CA MET A 66 7.91 26.92 -13.29
C MET A 66 8.00 27.50 -14.71
N GLU A 67 9.10 27.23 -15.40
CA GLU A 67 9.31 27.65 -16.80
C GLU A 67 9.69 26.43 -17.64
N LEU A 68 8.95 26.19 -18.72
CA LEU A 68 9.22 25.11 -19.65
C LEU A 68 9.72 25.71 -20.96
N ASN A 69 10.99 25.44 -21.29
CA ASN A 69 11.63 25.88 -22.52
C ASN A 69 11.98 24.65 -23.36
N GLY A 70 11.09 24.27 -24.29
CA GLY A 70 11.19 23.02 -25.04
C GLY A 70 11.14 21.81 -24.09
N ASN A 71 12.24 21.05 -24.03
CA ASN A 71 12.38 19.89 -23.14
C ASN A 71 13.06 20.22 -21.80
N ALA A 72 13.45 21.48 -21.56
CA ALA A 72 14.09 21.89 -20.32
C ALA A 72 13.07 22.53 -19.37
N LEU A 73 12.92 21.95 -18.17
CA LEU A 73 12.08 22.45 -17.10
C LEU A 73 12.95 23.18 -16.06
N THR A 74 12.75 24.49 -15.91
CA THR A 74 13.39 25.30 -14.87
C THR A 74 12.42 25.57 -13.74
N LEU A 75 12.86 25.32 -12.51
CA LEU A 75 12.03 25.42 -11.30
C LEU A 75 12.73 26.34 -10.29
N LYS A 76 11.99 27.29 -9.72
CA LYS A 76 12.45 28.11 -8.60
C LYS A 76 11.71 27.72 -7.32
N GLY A 77 12.43 27.64 -6.20
CA GLY A 77 11.84 27.30 -4.90
C GLY A 77 11.34 25.86 -4.76
N LEU A 78 11.99 24.91 -5.44
CA LEU A 78 11.56 23.50 -5.48
C LEU A 78 11.54 22.87 -4.08
N ASN A 79 10.44 22.19 -3.74
CA ASN A 79 10.27 21.39 -2.53
C ASN A 79 9.49 20.12 -2.84
N VAL A 80 9.88 18.98 -2.26
CA VAL A 80 9.20 17.69 -2.45
C VAL A 80 8.26 17.41 -1.27
N VAL A 81 6.95 17.35 -1.54
CA VAL A 81 5.90 17.12 -0.54
C VAL A 81 5.47 15.64 -0.44
N ASN A 82 5.75 14.85 -1.47
CA ASN A 82 5.58 13.39 -1.48
C ASN A 82 6.71 12.76 -2.31
N GLY A 83 7.36 11.72 -1.78
CA GLY A 83 8.49 11.05 -2.44
C GLY A 83 9.81 11.05 -1.66
N CYS A 84 9.81 11.52 -0.40
CA CYS A 84 10.99 11.53 0.48
C CYS A 84 11.65 10.14 0.59
N GLN A 85 10.86 9.08 0.79
CA GLN A 85 11.35 7.71 0.84
C GLN A 85 11.99 7.25 -0.49
N SER A 86 11.34 7.55 -1.62
CA SER A 86 11.79 7.17 -2.95
C SER A 86 13.10 7.86 -3.33
N LEU A 87 13.18 9.19 -3.18
CA LEU A 87 14.39 9.94 -3.56
C LEU A 87 15.60 9.57 -2.70
N ASN A 88 15.42 9.40 -1.38
CA ASN A 88 16.51 8.95 -0.51
C ASN A 88 16.94 7.51 -0.83
N THR A 89 16.01 6.62 -1.19
CA THR A 89 16.37 5.24 -1.58
C THR A 89 17.08 5.19 -2.93
N ILE A 90 16.62 5.97 -3.92
CA ILE A 90 17.29 6.11 -5.22
C ILE A 90 18.71 6.65 -5.02
N LEU A 91 18.87 7.68 -4.19
CA LEU A 91 20.18 8.25 -3.85
C LEU A 91 21.09 7.24 -3.14
N ALA A 92 20.56 6.47 -2.20
CA ALA A 92 21.32 5.41 -1.52
C ALA A 92 21.75 4.27 -2.46
N CYS A 93 21.04 4.09 -3.58
CA CYS A 93 21.35 3.12 -4.63
C CYS A 93 22.07 3.79 -5.82
N SER A 94 22.74 4.93 -5.62
CA SER A 94 23.29 5.76 -6.70
C SER A 94 24.19 5.00 -7.66
N GLU A 95 25.03 4.11 -7.14
CA GLU A 95 25.97 3.35 -7.97
C GLU A 95 25.23 2.48 -8.98
N LYS A 96 24.20 1.75 -8.52
CA LYS A 96 23.39 0.94 -9.43
C LYS A 96 22.57 1.80 -10.39
N VAL A 97 21.98 2.87 -9.89
CA VAL A 97 21.10 3.74 -10.69
C VAL A 97 21.84 4.44 -11.83
N LYS A 98 23.13 4.76 -11.67
CA LYS A 98 23.96 5.32 -12.75
C LYS A 98 24.11 4.38 -13.96
N GLU A 99 23.99 3.07 -13.75
CA GLU A 99 24.08 2.05 -14.81
C GLU A 99 22.75 1.84 -15.56
N LEU A 100 21.64 2.40 -15.05
CA LEU A 100 20.30 2.17 -15.60
C LEU A 100 19.94 3.24 -16.64
N GLU A 101 19.84 2.83 -17.91
CA GLU A 101 19.53 3.74 -19.02
C GLU A 101 18.03 3.88 -19.35
N ASP A 102 17.18 2.93 -18.92
CA ASP A 102 15.73 2.89 -19.26
C ASP A 102 14.81 2.87 -18.03
N THR A 103 15.24 3.47 -16.93
CA THR A 103 14.46 3.48 -15.68
C THR A 103 13.98 4.87 -15.35
N TYR A 104 12.66 5.01 -15.23
CA TYR A 104 11.98 6.30 -15.04
C TYR A 104 11.10 6.30 -13.79
N ILE A 105 10.89 7.47 -13.22
CA ILE A 105 9.89 7.71 -12.18
C ILE A 105 9.00 8.88 -12.59
N LEU A 106 7.71 8.76 -12.27
CA LEU A 106 6.73 9.82 -12.49
C LEU A 106 6.97 11.00 -11.53
N PHE A 107 7.14 12.21 -12.06
CA PHE A 107 7.13 13.45 -11.30
C PHE A 107 5.88 14.26 -11.61
N ARG A 108 5.28 14.84 -10.57
CA ARG A 108 4.22 15.85 -10.65
C ARG A 108 4.74 17.15 -10.07
N PHE A 109 4.87 18.16 -10.91
CA PHE A 109 5.28 19.51 -10.52
C PHE A 109 4.06 20.43 -10.47
N TYR A 110 3.91 21.13 -9.34
CA TYR A 110 2.89 22.16 -9.16
C TYR A 110 3.56 23.50 -8.90
N GLU A 111 3.19 24.51 -9.68
CA GLU A 111 3.54 25.89 -9.40
C GLU A 111 2.53 26.48 -8.41
N ILE A 112 3.02 26.87 -7.23
CA ILE A 112 2.20 27.32 -6.12
C ILE A 112 2.91 28.52 -5.48
N PRO A 113 2.62 29.75 -5.93
CA PRO A 113 3.24 30.95 -5.37
C PRO A 113 2.74 31.26 -3.93
N GLN A 114 1.63 30.67 -3.51
CA GLN A 114 0.96 30.91 -2.23
C GLN A 114 1.38 29.88 -1.16
N ARG A 115 2.04 30.34 -0.09
CA ARG A 115 2.56 29.47 0.99
C ARG A 115 1.47 28.63 1.68
N GLU A 116 0.34 29.20 2.04
CA GLU A 116 -0.75 28.45 2.70
C GLU A 116 -1.34 27.32 1.85
N ARG A 117 -1.33 27.49 0.53
CA ARG A 117 -1.79 26.45 -0.40
C ARG A 117 -0.77 25.32 -0.50
N ALA A 118 0.52 25.64 -0.46
CA ALA A 118 1.59 24.65 -0.40
C ALA A 118 1.52 23.79 0.87
N ASP A 119 1.25 24.39 2.03
CA ASP A 119 1.14 23.65 3.29
C ASP A 119 -0.06 22.70 3.27
N ARG A 120 -1.24 23.18 2.85
CA ARG A 120 -2.44 22.34 2.67
C ARG A 120 -2.19 21.16 1.73
N ILE A 121 -1.51 21.39 0.61
CA ILE A 121 -1.19 20.32 -0.34
C ILE A 121 -0.23 19.30 0.27
N SER A 122 0.75 19.75 1.06
CA SER A 122 1.64 18.84 1.79
C SER A 122 0.86 17.98 2.78
N THR A 123 -0.06 18.56 3.54
CA THR A 123 -0.88 17.79 4.49
C THR A 123 -1.81 16.81 3.77
N SER A 124 -2.56 17.27 2.77
CA SER A 124 -3.53 16.43 2.01
C SER A 124 -2.87 15.26 1.29
N THR A 125 -1.71 15.46 0.67
CA THR A 125 -1.00 14.38 -0.04
C THR A 125 -0.47 13.30 0.93
N ASN A 126 -0.29 13.66 2.21
CA ASN A 126 0.17 12.76 3.26
C ASN A 126 -0.96 12.14 4.10
N PHE A 127 -2.22 12.58 3.94
CA PHE A 127 -3.39 11.99 4.61
C PHE A 127 -3.96 10.75 3.90
N GLN A 128 -3.44 10.36 2.74
CA GLN A 128 -3.82 9.07 2.14
C GLN A 128 -3.43 7.94 3.09
N THR A 129 -4.45 7.22 3.59
CA THR A 129 -4.27 6.12 4.54
C THR A 129 -3.44 5.02 3.91
N ALA A 130 -2.47 4.48 4.65
CA ALA A 130 -1.66 3.36 4.17
C ALA A 130 -2.56 2.16 3.83
N VAL A 131 -2.36 1.60 2.64
CA VAL A 131 -2.98 0.34 2.23
C VAL A 131 -2.46 -0.76 3.15
N LYS A 132 -3.36 -1.43 3.90
CA LYS A 132 -2.97 -2.51 4.80
C LYS A 132 -2.71 -3.79 3.96
N PRO A 133 -1.85 -4.72 4.41
CA PRO A 133 -1.63 -5.99 3.71
C PRO A 133 -2.94 -6.74 3.40
N ARG A 134 -3.89 -6.69 4.33
CA ARG A 134 -5.25 -7.21 4.12
C ARG A 134 -5.93 -6.63 2.89
N ASP A 135 -5.86 -5.31 2.70
CA ASP A 135 -6.54 -4.64 1.60
C ASP A 135 -5.95 -5.11 0.25
N LEU A 136 -4.64 -5.41 0.20
CA LEU A 136 -4.00 -6.05 -0.97
C LEU A 136 -4.50 -7.48 -1.21
N ARG A 137 -4.82 -8.23 -0.15
CA ARG A 137 -5.32 -9.61 -0.24
C ARG A 137 -6.80 -9.73 -0.58
N SER A 138 -7.57 -8.63 -0.51
CA SER A 138 -9.00 -8.63 -0.84
C SER A 138 -9.29 -9.06 -2.29
N ASN A 139 -8.36 -8.84 -3.21
CA ASN A 139 -8.46 -9.24 -4.62
C ASN A 139 -7.64 -10.51 -4.94
N ASP A 140 -7.11 -11.22 -3.94
CA ASP A 140 -6.38 -12.48 -4.16
C ASP A 140 -7.33 -13.55 -4.71
N LYS A 141 -6.90 -14.30 -5.73
CA LYS A 141 -7.73 -15.31 -6.41
C LYS A 141 -8.34 -16.33 -5.43
N ARG A 142 -7.61 -16.68 -4.38
CA ARG A 142 -8.07 -17.64 -3.35
C ARG A 142 -9.22 -17.07 -2.53
N VAL A 143 -9.12 -15.80 -2.16
CA VAL A 143 -10.16 -15.08 -1.41
C VAL A 143 -11.40 -14.91 -2.28
N LEU A 144 -11.23 -14.52 -3.54
CA LEU A 144 -12.35 -14.35 -4.47
C LEU A 144 -13.04 -15.68 -4.78
N ASN A 145 -12.29 -16.78 -4.94
CA ASN A 145 -12.87 -18.11 -5.13
C ASN A 145 -13.64 -18.56 -3.88
N LEU A 146 -13.09 -18.33 -2.68
CA LEU A 146 -13.76 -18.64 -1.41
C LEU A 146 -15.08 -17.88 -1.29
N LYS A 147 -15.08 -16.57 -1.54
CA LYS A 147 -16.30 -15.73 -1.56
C LYS A 147 -17.32 -16.32 -2.54
N ARG A 148 -16.91 -16.61 -3.77
CA ARG A 148 -17.79 -17.15 -4.82
C ARG A 148 -18.43 -18.48 -4.40
N LEU A 149 -17.64 -19.43 -3.90
CA LEU A 149 -18.14 -20.74 -3.46
C LEU A 149 -19.10 -20.60 -2.27
N PHE A 150 -18.77 -19.74 -1.32
CA PHE A 150 -19.59 -19.48 -0.15
C PHE A 150 -20.96 -18.92 -0.53
N GLU A 151 -20.99 -17.87 -1.35
CA GLU A 151 -22.24 -17.22 -1.79
C GLU A 151 -23.06 -18.08 -2.76
N GLN A 152 -22.41 -18.99 -3.49
CA GLN A 152 -23.11 -19.99 -4.30
C GLN A 152 -23.82 -21.04 -3.44
N ARG A 153 -23.22 -21.43 -2.31
CA ARG A 153 -23.75 -22.45 -1.40
C ARG A 153 -24.81 -21.90 -0.45
N TYR A 154 -24.65 -20.67 0.01
CA TYR A 154 -25.55 -19.95 0.92
C TYR A 154 -26.04 -18.68 0.23
N LYS A 155 -27.20 -18.74 -0.41
CA LYS A 155 -27.75 -17.63 -1.23
C LYS A 155 -28.10 -16.41 -0.38
N GLU A 156 -28.49 -16.66 0.86
CA GLU A 156 -28.75 -15.70 1.94
C GLU A 156 -27.48 -15.23 2.64
N GLY A 157 -26.34 -15.87 2.39
CA GLY A 157 -25.04 -15.52 2.96
C GLY A 157 -24.30 -14.45 2.17
N TYR A 158 -23.27 -13.88 2.80
CA TYR A 158 -22.40 -12.89 2.17
C TYR A 158 -20.98 -12.96 2.72
N PHE A 159 -19.98 -12.90 1.85
CA PHE A 159 -18.58 -12.91 2.28
C PHE A 159 -17.94 -11.54 2.04
N ILE A 160 -17.70 -10.79 3.12
CA ILE A 160 -17.06 -9.47 3.08
C ILE A 160 -15.55 -9.64 2.90
N THR A 161 -15.00 -9.04 1.84
CA THR A 161 -13.57 -9.16 1.49
C THR A 161 -12.85 -7.82 1.51
N LYS A 162 -13.56 -6.72 1.25
CA LYS A 162 -13.00 -5.38 1.10
C LYS A 162 -13.24 -4.54 2.35
N ARG A 163 -12.35 -3.55 2.55
CA ARG A 163 -12.52 -2.57 3.62
C ARG A 163 -13.69 -1.64 3.29
N GLY A 164 -14.62 -1.49 4.24
CA GLY A 164 -15.82 -0.66 4.07
C GLY A 164 -16.90 -1.30 3.21
N GLU A 165 -16.73 -2.56 2.82
CA GLU A 165 -17.80 -3.36 2.24
C GLU A 165 -18.76 -3.78 3.36
N GLU A 166 -20.05 -3.51 3.16
CA GLU A 166 -21.13 -3.93 4.04
C GLU A 166 -21.95 -5.01 3.35
N SER A 167 -22.49 -5.94 4.12
CA SER A 167 -23.41 -6.94 3.59
C SER A 167 -24.72 -6.26 3.18
N PRO A 168 -25.33 -6.63 2.03
CA PRO A 168 -26.66 -6.17 1.66
C PRO A 168 -27.71 -6.46 2.76
N ALA A 169 -28.72 -5.59 2.87
CA ALA A 169 -29.71 -5.67 3.95
C ALA A 169 -30.61 -6.93 3.89
N ASP A 170 -30.74 -7.54 2.71
CA ASP A 170 -31.47 -8.79 2.48
C ASP A 170 -30.72 -10.05 2.93
N LYS A 171 -29.44 -9.94 3.32
CA LYS A 171 -28.62 -11.06 3.74
C LYS A 171 -28.80 -11.40 5.21
N ASP A 172 -28.76 -12.69 5.52
CA ASP A 172 -28.79 -13.15 6.91
C ASP A 172 -27.45 -12.85 7.59
N LYS A 173 -27.50 -12.00 8.61
CA LYS A 173 -26.34 -11.61 9.42
C LYS A 173 -25.58 -12.81 10.01
N ARG A 174 -26.25 -13.94 10.28
CA ARG A 174 -25.61 -15.17 10.77
C ARG A 174 -24.76 -15.87 9.69
N HIS A 175 -25.09 -15.63 8.43
CA HIS A 175 -24.38 -16.14 7.26
C HIS A 175 -23.49 -15.06 6.60
N VAL A 176 -23.21 -13.97 7.33
CA VAL A 176 -22.19 -12.99 6.94
C VAL A 176 -20.85 -13.41 7.51
N VAL A 177 -19.84 -13.55 6.65
CA VAL A 177 -18.46 -13.85 7.03
C VAL A 177 -17.58 -12.69 6.63
N ASN A 178 -16.75 -12.18 7.56
CA ASN A 178 -15.75 -11.17 7.25
C ASN A 178 -14.37 -11.82 7.07
N LEU A 179 -13.66 -11.49 5.98
CA LEU A 179 -12.33 -12.00 5.70
C LEU A 179 -11.35 -11.79 6.88
N VAL A 180 -11.43 -10.64 7.55
CA VAL A 180 -10.59 -10.32 8.71
C VAL A 180 -10.81 -11.33 9.81
N ASP A 181 -12.06 -11.48 10.22
CA ASP A 181 -12.41 -12.32 11.35
C ASP A 181 -12.17 -13.78 11.01
N PHE A 182 -12.50 -14.20 9.78
CA PHE A 182 -12.16 -15.52 9.28
C PHE A 182 -10.66 -15.79 9.33
N GLY A 183 -9.81 -14.85 8.90
CA GLY A 183 -8.35 -14.97 9.03
C GLY A 183 -7.88 -15.11 10.49
N LYS A 184 -8.52 -14.39 11.42
CA LYS A 184 -8.26 -14.51 12.87
C LYS A 184 -8.68 -15.88 13.40
N TRP A 185 -9.83 -16.40 12.98
CA TRP A 185 -10.31 -17.72 13.39
C TRP A 185 -9.41 -18.82 12.84
N LEU A 186 -8.97 -18.71 11.58
CA LEU A 186 -8.03 -19.66 10.98
C LEU A 186 -6.68 -19.69 11.71
N ILE A 187 -6.08 -18.53 12.06
CA ILE A 187 -4.80 -18.53 12.79
C ILE A 187 -4.96 -19.09 14.20
N SER A 188 -6.10 -18.84 14.86
CA SER A 188 -6.39 -19.36 16.20
C SER A 188 -6.62 -20.86 16.19
N TRP A 189 -7.55 -21.36 15.38
CA TRP A 189 -8.02 -22.74 15.43
C TRP A 189 -7.21 -23.68 14.55
N HIS A 190 -6.94 -23.28 13.31
CA HIS A 190 -6.25 -24.15 12.36
C HIS A 190 -4.74 -24.17 12.64
N SER A 191 -4.14 -23.02 12.91
CA SER A 191 -2.70 -22.93 13.20
C SER A 191 -2.35 -23.04 14.68
N GLN A 192 -3.34 -23.16 15.57
CA GLN A 192 -3.17 -23.21 17.03
C GLN A 192 -2.29 -22.05 17.56
N ARG A 193 -2.46 -20.85 16.97
CA ARG A 193 -1.68 -19.64 17.30
C ARG A 193 -2.60 -18.46 17.65
N PRO A 194 -3.45 -18.59 18.68
CA PRO A 194 -4.39 -17.52 19.06
C PRO A 194 -3.69 -16.23 19.49
N ASN A 195 -2.47 -16.33 20.01
CA ASN A 195 -1.63 -15.18 20.36
C ASN A 195 -1.25 -14.30 19.15
N ILE A 196 -1.47 -14.74 17.90
CA ILE A 196 -1.21 -13.95 16.69
C ILE A 196 -2.50 -13.31 16.16
N ALA A 197 -3.68 -13.76 16.60
CA ALA A 197 -4.99 -13.34 16.09
C ALA A 197 -5.25 -11.84 16.21
N TYR A 198 -4.61 -11.14 17.16
CA TYR A 198 -4.72 -9.68 17.28
C TYR A 198 -4.09 -8.93 16.09
N SER A 199 -3.16 -9.53 15.36
CA SER A 199 -2.34 -8.86 14.36
C SER A 199 -2.78 -9.18 12.94
N GLU A 200 -3.67 -8.35 12.38
CA GLU A 200 -4.07 -8.42 10.96
C GLU A 200 -2.85 -8.39 10.03
N THR A 201 -1.86 -7.53 10.32
CA THR A 201 -0.63 -7.44 9.53
C THR A 201 0.09 -8.79 9.47
N LYS A 202 0.27 -9.49 10.60
CA LYS A 202 0.94 -10.81 10.58
C LYS A 202 0.11 -11.83 9.81
N ILE A 203 -1.21 -11.83 9.99
CA ILE A 203 -2.12 -12.79 9.33
C ILE A 203 -2.07 -12.60 7.80
N PHE A 204 -2.27 -11.39 7.30
CA PHE A 204 -2.42 -11.12 5.86
C PHE A 204 -1.10 -10.90 5.11
N ASP A 205 0.01 -10.77 5.82
CA ASP A 205 1.34 -10.64 5.23
C ASP A 205 2.15 -11.93 5.38
N LYS A 206 2.45 -12.33 6.63
CA LYS A 206 3.35 -13.45 6.93
C LYS A 206 2.68 -14.81 6.79
N TYR A 207 1.46 -14.95 7.29
CA TYR A 207 0.77 -16.25 7.38
C TYR A 207 -0.25 -16.49 6.26
N PHE A 208 -0.52 -15.49 5.42
CA PHE A 208 -1.56 -15.58 4.41
C PHE A 208 -1.37 -16.77 3.47
N GLU A 209 -0.15 -16.94 2.97
CA GLU A 209 0.18 -18.05 2.07
C GLU A 209 0.01 -19.41 2.74
N GLN A 210 0.26 -19.52 4.05
CA GLN A 210 0.04 -20.76 4.80
C GLN A 210 -1.46 -21.03 5.03
N LEU A 211 -2.20 -20.01 5.45
CA LEU A 211 -3.61 -20.14 5.80
C LEU A 211 -4.47 -20.39 4.55
N PHE A 212 -4.30 -19.60 3.50
CA PHE A 212 -5.13 -19.68 2.31
C PHE A 212 -4.56 -20.61 1.23
N LYS A 213 -3.52 -21.42 1.52
CA LYS A 213 -3.02 -22.44 0.57
C LYS A 213 -4.09 -23.47 0.22
N ARG A 214 -4.93 -23.81 1.19
CA ARG A 214 -5.97 -24.83 1.08
C ARG A 214 -7.26 -24.18 0.60
N GLU A 215 -8.01 -24.90 -0.20
CA GLU A 215 -9.40 -24.56 -0.46
C GLU A 215 -10.22 -24.96 0.78
N TYR A 216 -11.15 -24.09 1.16
CA TYR A 216 -12.04 -24.33 2.29
C TYR A 216 -13.45 -24.52 1.75
N ASP A 217 -14.07 -25.64 2.07
CA ASP A 217 -15.48 -25.87 1.74
C ASP A 217 -16.36 -24.82 2.43
N PRO A 218 -17.38 -24.27 1.75
CA PRO A 218 -18.30 -23.30 2.33
C PRO A 218 -18.90 -23.73 3.66
N GLU A 219 -19.22 -25.02 3.81
CA GLU A 219 -19.78 -25.60 5.03
C GLU A 219 -18.82 -25.47 6.21
N ASN A 220 -17.52 -25.70 5.99
CA ASN A 220 -16.50 -25.57 7.02
C ASN A 220 -16.30 -24.09 7.42
N VAL A 221 -16.37 -23.18 6.44
CA VAL A 221 -16.34 -21.74 6.70
C VAL A 221 -17.53 -21.33 7.57
N GLN A 222 -18.74 -21.75 7.19
CA GLN A 222 -19.94 -21.37 7.92
C GLN A 222 -20.01 -22.01 9.31
N ALA A 223 -19.59 -23.27 9.45
CA ALA A 223 -19.50 -23.92 10.75
C ALA A 223 -18.56 -23.17 11.70
N LEU A 224 -17.38 -22.76 11.22
CA LEU A 224 -16.45 -21.96 12.00
C LEU A 224 -17.03 -20.58 12.35
N ASN A 225 -17.71 -19.93 11.41
CA ASN A 225 -18.37 -18.65 11.64
C ASN A 225 -19.43 -18.73 12.74
N LEU A 226 -20.35 -19.70 12.65
CA LEU A 226 -21.39 -19.92 13.65
C LEU A 226 -20.78 -20.24 15.02
N TRP A 227 -19.80 -21.14 15.06
CA TRP A 227 -19.15 -21.50 16.32
C TRP A 227 -18.51 -20.28 16.99
N MET A 228 -17.82 -19.44 16.22
CA MET A 228 -17.21 -18.22 16.74
C MET A 228 -18.23 -17.17 17.16
N GLN A 229 -19.34 -17.02 16.44
CA GLN A 229 -20.43 -16.13 16.86
C GLN A 229 -21.01 -16.56 18.22
N GLU A 230 -21.23 -17.87 18.44
CA GLU A 230 -21.73 -18.37 19.73
C GLU A 230 -20.72 -18.18 20.86
N ILE A 231 -19.43 -18.47 20.62
CA ILE A 231 -18.37 -18.20 21.62
C ILE A 231 -18.35 -16.71 21.99
N MET A 232 -18.40 -15.82 21.00
CA MET A 232 -18.33 -14.37 21.25
C MET A 232 -19.55 -13.82 21.97
N LYS A 233 -20.72 -14.45 21.84
CA LYS A 233 -21.90 -14.10 22.65
C LYS A 233 -21.64 -14.42 24.12
N GLY A 234 -21.11 -15.60 24.42
CA GLY A 234 -20.81 -16.03 25.79
C GLY A 234 -19.60 -15.33 26.42
N TRP A 235 -18.70 -14.76 25.61
CA TRP A 235 -17.54 -14.03 26.11
C TRP A 235 -17.85 -12.57 26.47
N ASN A 236 -18.83 -11.96 25.80
CA ASN A 236 -19.25 -10.57 26.02
C ASN A 236 -20.44 -10.44 26.99
N SER A 237 -20.96 -11.56 27.49
CA SER A 237 -21.98 -11.65 28.55
C SER A 237 -21.34 -11.80 29.91
#